data_AF-A0A4Z1SYB5-F1
#
_entry.id   AF-A0A4Z1SYB5-F1
#
_cell.length_a   1.000
_cell.length_b   1.000
_cell.length_c   1.000
_cell.angle_alpha   90.00
_cell.angle_beta   90.00
_cell.angle_gamma   90.00
#
_symmetry.space_group_name_H-M   'P 1'
#
loop_
_entity.id
_entity.type
_entity.pdbx_description
1 polymer ?
#
loop_
_entity_poly.entity_id
_entity_poly.type
_entity_poly.pdbx_seq_one_letter_code
_entity_poly.pdbx_strand_id
1 'polypeptide(L)'
;MDRQAVLATQVQRRLAATQRELEELAFVEIPEWIARLQTLSDGCPYLGDEYLREYVRRSGELLREALPSPENPEGETQPLQKKLAFCPPELFELQNQLHGELNALRQKVSKVSFALVYMQTRDEYKLDSDALIEQAATHCGNLYTEITTLMSRASPYHITRAAFVAKFQKSGLFDLAKSIIEIDNALLLQYAADVRSIQSHLAMASYALVRLFKDQRASFSARR
;
A
#
# COMPACT_ATOMS: atom_id res chain seq x y z
N MET A 1 28.89 -31.55 -27.42
CA MET A 1 28.48 -31.07 -26.08
C MET A 1 27.04 -31.47 -25.86
N ASP A 2 26.77 -32.14 -24.74
CA ASP A 2 25.46 -32.68 -24.41
C ASP A 2 24.47 -31.53 -24.07
N ARG A 3 23.31 -31.51 -24.74
CA ARG A 3 22.29 -30.45 -24.59
C ARG A 3 21.83 -30.33 -23.13
N GLN A 4 21.82 -31.44 -22.40
CA GLN A 4 21.43 -31.47 -20.99
C GLN A 4 22.46 -30.75 -20.09
N ALA A 5 23.75 -30.88 -20.36
CA ALA A 5 24.81 -30.21 -19.60
C ALA A 5 24.79 -28.68 -19.80
N VAL A 6 24.48 -28.23 -21.03
CA VAL A 6 24.32 -26.80 -21.35
C VAL A 6 23.11 -26.21 -20.63
N LEU A 7 21.97 -26.92 -20.64
CA LEU A 7 20.75 -26.49 -19.94
C LEU A 7 20.97 -26.44 -18.42
N ALA A 8 21.61 -27.45 -17.84
CA ALA A 8 21.93 -27.47 -16.40
C ALA A 8 22.82 -26.28 -15.99
N THR A 9 23.84 -25.97 -16.80
CA THR A 9 24.74 -24.82 -16.55
C THR A 9 24.00 -23.49 -16.64
N GLN A 10 23.10 -23.34 -17.62
CA GLN A 10 22.27 -22.12 -17.76
C GLN A 10 21.31 -21.95 -16.59
N VAL A 11 20.69 -23.04 -16.12
CA VAL A 11 19.82 -23.05 -14.95
C VAL A 11 20.61 -22.66 -13.70
N GLN A 12 21.79 -23.24 -13.46
CA GLN A 12 22.64 -22.89 -12.32
C GLN A 12 23.10 -21.43 -12.32
N ARG A 13 23.47 -20.88 -13.49
CA ARG A 13 23.82 -19.46 -13.60
C ARG A 13 22.64 -18.55 -13.27
N ARG A 14 21.46 -18.89 -13.77
CA ARG A 14 20.23 -18.13 -13.50
C ARG A 14 19.85 -18.20 -12.02
N LEU A 15 19.99 -19.37 -11.41
CA LEU A 15 19.81 -19.59 -9.97
C LEU A 15 20.71 -18.71 -9.12
N ALA A 16 22.02 -18.72 -9.38
CA ALA A 16 22.98 -17.92 -8.64
C ALA A 16 22.75 -16.41 -8.81
N ALA A 17 22.33 -15.98 -10.01
CA ALA A 17 21.93 -14.60 -10.26
C ALA A 17 20.68 -14.22 -9.45
N THR A 18 19.64 -15.05 -9.49
CA THR A 18 18.41 -14.86 -8.71
C THR A 18 18.69 -14.80 -7.22
N GLN A 19 19.58 -15.63 -6.69
CA GLN A 19 19.91 -15.61 -5.26
C GLN A 19 20.67 -14.34 -4.84
N ARG A 20 21.60 -13.84 -5.67
CA ARG A 20 22.26 -12.55 -5.42
C ARG A 20 21.28 -11.39 -5.45
N GLU A 21 20.41 -11.36 -6.45
CA GLU A 21 19.37 -10.32 -6.55
C GLU A 21 18.44 -10.35 -5.33
N LEU A 22 18.12 -11.53 -4.80
CA LEU A 22 17.30 -11.64 -3.59
C LEU A 22 18.01 -11.16 -2.33
N GLU A 23 19.29 -11.49 -2.18
CA GLU A 23 20.08 -10.98 -1.05
C GLU A 23 20.17 -9.45 -1.12
N GLU A 24 20.41 -8.87 -2.30
CA GLU A 24 20.41 -7.41 -2.49
C GLU A 24 19.05 -6.79 -2.14
N LEU A 25 17.96 -7.38 -2.63
CA LEU A 25 16.60 -6.96 -2.30
C LEU A 25 16.32 -7.00 -0.80
N ALA A 26 16.73 -8.08 -0.13
CA ALA A 26 16.46 -8.30 1.29
C ALA A 26 17.31 -7.42 2.22
N PHE A 27 18.60 -7.25 1.92
CA PHE A 27 19.56 -6.58 2.80
C PHE A 27 19.79 -5.11 2.48
N VAL A 28 19.48 -4.66 1.27
CA VAL A 28 19.71 -3.28 0.83
C VAL A 28 18.39 -2.61 0.52
N GLU A 29 17.67 -3.11 -0.49
CA GLU A 29 16.53 -2.38 -1.04
C GLU A 29 15.33 -2.30 -0.08
N ILE A 30 14.94 -3.40 0.57
CA ILE A 30 13.82 -3.39 1.51
C ILE A 30 14.08 -2.47 2.72
N PRO A 31 15.25 -2.50 3.38
CA PRO A 31 15.61 -1.52 4.40
C PRO A 31 15.59 -0.07 3.91
N GLU A 32 16.08 0.22 2.71
CA GLU A 32 15.96 1.56 2.11
C GLU A 32 14.49 1.97 1.95
N TRP A 33 13.63 1.05 1.51
CA TRP A 33 12.19 1.29 1.40
C TRP A 33 11.51 1.57 2.74
N ILE A 34 11.96 0.91 3.82
CA ILE A 34 11.47 1.23 5.18
C ILE A 34 11.79 2.69 5.51
N ALA A 35 13.02 3.14 5.27
CA ALA A 35 13.42 4.53 5.53
C ALA A 35 12.66 5.53 4.63
N ARG A 36 12.44 5.20 3.36
CA ARG A 36 11.67 6.04 2.43
C ARG A 36 10.21 6.17 2.86
N LEU A 37 9.55 5.07 3.21
CA LEU A 37 8.17 5.10 3.68
C LEU A 37 8.04 5.81 5.02
N GLN A 38 9.02 5.68 5.92
CA GLN A 38 9.06 6.46 7.15
C GLN A 38 9.14 7.97 6.84
N THR A 39 10.06 8.36 5.95
CA THR A 39 10.21 9.76 5.51
C THR A 39 8.94 10.29 4.85
N LEU A 40 8.26 9.48 4.04
CA LEU A 40 6.99 9.85 3.42
C LEU A 40 5.89 10.01 4.46
N SER A 41 5.80 9.10 5.43
CA SER A 41 4.82 9.19 6.52
C SER A 41 5.04 10.41 7.40
N ASP A 42 6.29 10.75 7.69
CA ASP A 42 6.64 11.89 8.55
C ASP A 42 6.55 13.23 7.79
N GLY A 43 6.82 13.22 6.48
CA GLY A 43 6.82 14.42 5.64
C GLY A 43 5.48 14.75 4.97
N CYS A 44 4.56 13.79 4.87
CA CYS A 44 3.25 14.01 4.27
C CYS A 44 2.26 14.57 5.31
N PRO A 45 1.79 15.82 5.17
CA PRO A 45 0.90 16.43 6.16
C PRO A 45 -0.44 15.70 6.26
N TYR A 46 -0.88 15.06 5.18
CA TYR A 46 -2.18 14.39 5.09
C TYR A 46 -2.25 13.07 5.87
N LEU A 47 -1.10 12.50 6.26
CA LEU A 47 -1.02 11.25 7.01
C LEU A 47 -0.96 11.48 8.53
N GLY A 48 -0.75 12.72 8.98
CA GLY A 48 -0.62 13.08 10.39
C GLY A 48 -1.97 13.10 11.13
N ASP A 49 -2.00 12.53 12.34
CA ASP A 49 -3.23 12.40 13.14
C ASP A 49 -3.89 13.74 13.51
N GLU A 50 -3.11 14.82 13.61
CA GLU A 50 -3.64 16.17 13.82
C GLU A 50 -4.39 16.68 12.59
N TYR A 51 -3.78 16.55 11.41
CA TYR A 51 -4.41 16.94 10.15
C TYR A 51 -5.68 16.12 9.89
N LEU A 52 -5.64 14.80 10.13
CA LEU A 52 -6.81 13.93 9.93
C LEU A 52 -8.00 14.34 10.81
N ARG A 53 -7.75 14.65 12.09
CA ARG A 53 -8.78 15.14 13.01
C ARG A 53 -9.35 16.48 12.55
N GLU A 54 -8.48 17.39 12.13
CA GLU A 54 -8.86 18.70 11.63
C GLU A 54 -9.64 18.63 10.31
N TYR A 55 -9.26 17.73 9.40
CA TYR A 55 -9.98 17.47 8.16
C TYR A 55 -11.42 17.01 8.44
N VAL A 56 -11.59 16.01 9.32
CA VAL A 56 -12.93 15.52 9.70
C VAL A 56 -13.76 16.63 10.36
N ARG A 57 -13.14 17.45 11.22
CA ARG A 57 -13.81 18.59 11.86
C ARG A 57 -14.31 19.61 10.83
N ARG A 58 -13.45 20.07 9.91
CA ARG A 58 -13.79 21.04 8.85
C ARG A 58 -14.88 20.50 7.92
N SER A 59 -14.80 19.22 7.54
CA SER A 59 -15.84 18.57 6.74
C SER A 59 -17.19 18.51 7.47
N GLY A 60 -17.17 18.28 8.79
CA GLY A 60 -18.38 18.33 9.62
C GLY A 60 -18.96 19.74 9.75
N GLU A 61 -18.12 20.76 9.86
CA GLU A 61 -18.53 22.16 9.87
C GLU A 61 -19.16 22.59 8.55
N LEU A 62 -18.59 22.15 7.44
CA LEU A 62 -19.15 22.36 6.11
C LEU A 62 -20.60 21.85 6.04
N LEU A 63 -20.89 20.63 6.52
CA LEU A 63 -22.28 20.12 6.56
C LEU A 63 -23.22 20.98 7.40
N ARG A 64 -22.73 21.58 8.49
CA ARG A 64 -23.57 22.40 9.37
C ARG A 64 -24.03 23.70 8.69
N GLU A 65 -23.32 24.18 7.68
CA GLU A 65 -23.70 25.39 6.93
C GLU A 65 -25.05 25.25 6.20
N ALA A 66 -25.47 24.04 5.85
CA ALA A 66 -26.75 23.78 5.19
C ALA A 66 -27.85 23.30 6.15
N LEU A 67 -27.57 23.23 7.45
CA LEU A 67 -28.62 22.99 8.45
C LEU A 67 -29.40 24.29 8.70
N PRO A 68 -30.71 24.19 9.04
CA PRO A 68 -31.50 25.35 9.41
C PRO A 68 -30.82 26.16 10.51
N SER A 69 -30.50 27.43 10.20
CA SER A 69 -29.83 28.36 11.10
C SER A 69 -30.41 29.77 10.91
N PRO A 70 -30.14 30.74 11.80
CA PRO A 70 -30.56 32.12 11.59
C PRO A 70 -30.05 32.73 10.26
N GLU A 71 -28.91 32.23 9.77
CA GLU A 71 -28.24 32.67 8.55
C GLU A 71 -28.70 31.87 7.31
N ASN A 72 -29.29 30.69 7.51
CA ASN A 72 -29.84 29.81 6.48
C ASN A 72 -31.15 29.17 7.00
N PRO A 73 -32.24 29.94 7.12
CA PRO A 73 -33.47 29.47 7.77
C PRO A 73 -34.15 28.32 7.01
N GLU A 74 -33.96 28.26 5.69
CA GLU A 74 -34.56 27.25 4.82
C GLU A 74 -33.68 26.00 4.64
N GLY A 75 -32.44 26.01 5.15
CA GLY A 75 -31.50 24.90 4.96
C GLY A 75 -31.10 24.71 3.49
N GLU A 76 -30.90 25.81 2.76
CA GLU A 76 -30.53 25.78 1.35
C GLU A 76 -29.20 25.06 1.14
N THR A 77 -29.17 24.15 0.16
CA THR A 77 -27.99 23.32 -0.14
C THR A 77 -27.17 23.81 -1.33
N GLN A 78 -27.60 24.86 -2.06
CA GLN A 78 -26.83 25.37 -3.22
C GLN A 78 -25.39 25.80 -2.89
N PRO A 79 -25.08 26.40 -1.72
CA PRO A 79 -23.69 26.68 -1.34
C PRO A 79 -22.85 25.40 -1.24
N LEU A 80 -23.42 24.33 -0.65
CA LEU A 80 -22.77 23.02 -0.58
C LEU A 80 -22.58 22.39 -1.94
N GLN A 81 -23.55 22.52 -2.85
CA GLN A 81 -23.43 22.00 -4.22
C GLN A 81 -22.19 22.57 -4.91
N LYS A 82 -21.90 23.86 -4.75
CA LYS A 82 -20.69 24.46 -5.33
C LYS A 82 -19.41 23.93 -4.66
N LYS A 83 -19.39 23.84 -3.33
CA LYS A 83 -18.21 23.40 -2.57
C LYS A 83 -17.87 21.92 -2.80
N LEU A 84 -18.89 21.06 -2.92
CA LEU A 84 -18.73 19.61 -3.08
C LEU A 84 -18.64 19.15 -4.55
N ALA A 85 -18.76 20.06 -5.51
CA ALA A 85 -18.65 19.75 -6.94
C ALA A 85 -17.29 19.13 -7.32
N PHE A 86 -16.23 19.50 -6.60
CA PHE A 86 -14.86 19.08 -6.87
C PHE A 86 -14.37 18.09 -5.84
N CYS A 87 -13.44 17.22 -6.25
CA CYS A 87 -12.72 16.32 -5.34
C CYS A 87 -11.84 17.15 -4.40
N PRO A 88 -11.71 16.78 -3.11
CA PRO A 88 -10.73 17.41 -2.24
C PRO A 88 -9.33 17.26 -2.85
N PRO A 89 -8.58 18.36 -3.01
CA PRO A 89 -7.24 18.31 -3.61
C PRO A 89 -6.29 17.44 -2.80
N GLU A 90 -6.46 17.38 -1.48
CA GLU A 90 -5.58 16.63 -0.58
C GLU A 90 -5.65 15.11 -0.84
N LEU A 91 -6.83 14.59 -1.20
CA LEU A 91 -6.99 13.20 -1.61
C LEU A 91 -6.27 12.91 -2.93
N PHE A 92 -6.30 13.84 -3.88
CA PHE A 92 -5.62 13.69 -5.17
C PHE A 92 -4.10 13.75 -5.01
N GLU A 93 -3.60 14.70 -4.23
CA GLU A 93 -2.18 14.83 -3.93
C GLU A 93 -1.64 13.60 -3.20
N LEU A 94 -2.36 13.12 -2.17
CA LEU A 94 -1.99 11.92 -1.44
C LEU A 94 -2.00 10.68 -2.35
N GLN A 95 -3.01 10.53 -3.21
CA GLN A 95 -3.05 9.43 -4.19
C GLN A 95 -1.83 9.43 -5.11
N ASN A 96 -1.45 10.59 -5.65
CA ASN A 96 -0.30 10.69 -6.54
C ASN A 96 1.02 10.36 -5.83
N GLN A 97 1.20 10.87 -4.60
CA GLN A 97 2.38 10.57 -3.79
C GLN A 97 2.49 9.08 -3.47
N LEU A 98 1.39 8.46 -3.02
CA LEU A 98 1.36 7.04 -2.66
C LEU A 98 1.52 6.13 -3.87
N HIS A 99 0.92 6.47 -5.02
CA HIS A 99 0.93 5.58 -6.20
C HIS A 99 2.34 5.37 -6.75
N GLY A 100 3.15 6.43 -6.85
CA GLY A 100 4.52 6.33 -7.38
C GLY A 100 5.40 5.42 -6.52
N GLU A 101 5.44 5.71 -5.22
CA GLU A 101 6.26 4.99 -4.25
C GLU A 101 5.80 3.53 -4.09
N LEU A 102 4.51 3.32 -3.85
CA LEU A 102 3.99 1.98 -3.56
C LEU A 102 3.99 1.06 -4.78
N ASN A 103 3.85 1.59 -6.00
CA ASN A 103 3.96 0.75 -7.20
C ASN A 103 5.38 0.19 -7.36
N ALA A 104 6.40 1.00 -7.09
CA ALA A 104 7.78 0.56 -7.14
C ALA A 104 8.06 -0.51 -6.07
N LEU A 105 7.63 -0.27 -4.83
CA LEU A 105 7.74 -1.27 -3.76
C LEU A 105 7.01 -2.58 -4.12
N ARG A 106 5.77 -2.49 -4.65
CA ARG A 106 4.98 -3.66 -5.08
C ARG A 106 5.74 -4.52 -6.09
N GLN A 107 6.39 -3.91 -7.08
CA GLN A 107 7.19 -4.64 -8.07
C GLN A 107 8.37 -5.37 -7.44
N LYS A 108 9.03 -4.76 -6.46
CA LYS A 108 10.16 -5.38 -5.73
C LYS A 108 9.68 -6.55 -4.88
N VAL A 109 8.61 -6.36 -4.10
CA VAL A 109 8.00 -7.42 -3.28
C VAL A 109 7.52 -8.57 -4.16
N SER A 110 6.93 -8.30 -5.33
CA SER A 110 6.52 -9.33 -6.29
C SER A 110 7.69 -10.23 -6.74
N LYS A 111 8.86 -9.64 -7.02
CA LYS A 111 10.07 -10.39 -7.37
C LYS A 111 10.55 -11.28 -6.22
N VAL A 112 10.54 -10.74 -5.00
CA VAL A 112 10.90 -11.51 -3.80
C VAL A 112 9.94 -12.67 -3.59
N SER A 113 8.63 -12.44 -3.69
CA SER A 113 7.61 -13.49 -3.56
C SER A 113 7.79 -14.59 -4.61
N PHE A 114 8.04 -14.24 -5.88
CA PHE A 114 8.29 -15.23 -6.93
C PHE A 114 9.50 -16.11 -6.62
N ALA A 115 10.57 -15.50 -6.15
CA ALA A 115 11.78 -16.20 -5.76
C ALA A 115 11.60 -17.11 -4.55
N LEU A 116 10.86 -16.67 -3.53
CA LEU A 116 10.55 -17.50 -2.37
C LEU A 116 9.74 -18.74 -2.79
N VAL A 117 8.74 -18.59 -3.65
CA VAL A 117 7.99 -19.71 -4.23
C VAL A 117 8.93 -20.64 -5.01
N TYR A 118 9.86 -20.08 -5.78
CA TYR A 118 10.85 -20.88 -6.48
C TYR A 118 11.71 -21.72 -5.51
N MET A 119 12.17 -21.13 -4.40
CA MET A 119 12.93 -21.84 -3.37
C MET A 119 12.10 -22.95 -2.71
N GLN A 120 10.79 -22.74 -2.52
CA GLN A 120 9.85 -23.76 -2.06
C GLN A 120 9.60 -24.90 -3.07
N THR A 121 10.13 -24.85 -4.29
CA THR A 121 9.99 -25.94 -5.27
C THR A 121 11.26 -26.78 -5.42
N ARG A 122 12.31 -26.45 -4.65
CA ARG A 122 13.65 -27.01 -4.83
C ARG A 122 14.14 -27.65 -3.53
N ASP A 123 14.37 -28.96 -3.58
CA ASP A 123 14.77 -29.76 -2.41
C ASP A 123 16.06 -29.27 -1.74
N GLU A 124 16.95 -28.66 -2.52
CA GLU A 124 18.22 -28.09 -2.04
C GLU A 124 18.04 -26.95 -1.00
N TYR A 125 16.92 -26.24 -1.04
CA TYR A 125 16.59 -25.17 -0.08
C TYR A 125 15.59 -25.61 1.00
N LYS A 126 14.78 -26.63 0.72
CA LYS A 126 13.74 -27.11 1.65
C LYS A 126 14.31 -27.76 2.91
N LEU A 127 15.31 -28.62 2.74
CA LEU A 127 15.71 -29.57 3.78
C LEU A 127 16.09 -28.91 5.12
N ASP A 128 16.55 -27.66 5.10
CA ASP A 128 17.02 -26.96 6.32
C ASP A 128 16.18 -25.71 6.68
N SER A 129 15.46 -25.11 5.73
CA SER A 129 14.84 -23.78 5.92
C SER A 129 13.36 -23.69 5.50
N ASP A 130 12.66 -24.81 5.24
CA ASP A 130 11.29 -24.81 4.68
C ASP A 130 10.31 -23.87 5.41
N ALA A 131 10.28 -23.97 6.75
CA ALA A 131 9.44 -23.13 7.59
C ALA A 131 9.79 -21.63 7.52
N LEU A 132 11.08 -21.30 7.33
CA LEU A 132 11.52 -19.91 7.18
C LEU A 132 11.18 -19.36 5.78
N ILE A 133 11.25 -20.21 4.76
CA ILE A 133 10.86 -19.84 3.39
C ILE A 133 9.34 -19.59 3.36
N GLU A 134 8.54 -20.47 3.97
CA GLU A 134 7.09 -20.29 4.08
C GLU A 134 6.74 -19.01 4.85
N GLN A 135 7.36 -18.77 6.01
CA GLN A 135 7.16 -17.56 6.78
C GLN A 135 7.47 -16.29 5.97
N ALA A 136 8.61 -16.26 5.26
CA ALA A 136 8.98 -15.14 4.41
C ALA A 136 7.97 -14.95 3.26
N ALA A 137 7.53 -16.05 2.64
CA ALA A 137 6.55 -16.00 1.55
C ALA A 137 5.20 -15.45 2.02
N THR A 138 4.74 -15.83 3.21
CA THR A 138 3.52 -15.29 3.83
C THR A 138 3.64 -13.78 4.06
N HIS A 139 4.73 -13.31 4.69
CA HIS A 139 4.88 -11.88 4.99
C HIS A 139 5.01 -11.03 3.72
N CYS A 140 5.78 -11.49 2.73
CA CYS A 140 5.87 -10.80 1.43
C CYS A 140 4.54 -10.84 0.65
N GLY A 141 3.79 -11.94 0.72
CA GLY A 141 2.46 -12.06 0.11
C GLY A 141 1.42 -11.13 0.73
N ASN A 142 1.41 -11.01 2.06
CA ASN A 142 0.53 -10.09 2.78
C ASN A 142 0.87 -8.64 2.43
N LEU A 143 2.16 -8.27 2.45
CA LEU A 143 2.62 -6.94 2.05
C LEU A 143 2.21 -6.59 0.61
N TYR A 144 2.39 -7.54 -0.33
CA TYR A 144 1.98 -7.34 -1.72
C TYR A 144 0.47 -7.10 -1.84
N THR A 145 -0.33 -7.86 -1.10
CA THR A 145 -1.79 -7.74 -1.07
C THR A 145 -2.24 -6.39 -0.52
N GLU A 146 -1.67 -5.96 0.62
CA GLU A 146 -1.96 -4.66 1.24
C GLU A 146 -1.67 -3.50 0.29
N ILE A 147 -0.48 -3.50 -0.33
CA ILE A 147 -0.10 -2.46 -1.30
C ILE A 147 -1.07 -2.45 -2.49
N THR A 148 -1.40 -3.63 -3.02
CA THR A 148 -2.32 -3.75 -4.16
C THR A 148 -3.72 -3.25 -3.82
N THR A 149 -4.21 -3.59 -2.62
CA THR A 149 -5.49 -3.11 -2.09
C THR A 149 -5.50 -1.58 -2.03
N LEU A 150 -4.52 -0.95 -1.38
CA LEU A 150 -4.41 0.51 -1.30
C LEU A 150 -4.44 1.15 -2.68
N MET A 151 -3.59 0.66 -3.61
CA MET A 151 -3.50 1.20 -4.96
C MET A 151 -4.83 1.09 -5.74
N SER A 152 -5.63 0.06 -5.48
CA SER A 152 -6.92 -0.15 -6.13
C SER A 152 -8.04 0.77 -5.62
N ARG A 153 -7.90 1.38 -4.43
CA ARG A 153 -8.99 2.15 -3.77
C ARG A 153 -9.41 3.40 -4.52
N ALA A 154 -8.49 4.02 -5.26
CA ALA A 154 -8.75 5.30 -5.91
C ALA A 154 -9.89 5.20 -6.93
N SER A 155 -9.93 4.13 -7.73
CA SER A 155 -10.91 4.01 -8.82
C SER A 155 -12.36 3.86 -8.32
N PRO A 156 -12.69 2.92 -7.40
CA PRO A 156 -14.02 2.82 -6.82
C PRO A 156 -14.46 4.13 -6.14
N TYR A 157 -13.55 4.78 -5.40
CA TYR A 157 -13.83 6.06 -4.77
C TYR A 157 -14.27 7.12 -5.80
N HIS A 158 -13.47 7.33 -6.85
CA HIS A 158 -13.77 8.37 -7.86
C HIS A 158 -15.09 8.11 -8.56
N ILE A 159 -15.40 6.86 -8.88
CA ILE A 159 -16.67 6.45 -9.49
C ILE A 159 -17.84 6.73 -8.55
N THR A 160 -17.76 6.26 -7.31
CA THR A 160 -18.82 6.39 -6.32
C THR A 160 -19.06 7.86 -5.96
N ARG A 161 -18.00 8.62 -5.73
CA ARG A 161 -18.07 10.05 -5.44
C ARG A 161 -18.71 10.83 -6.58
N ALA A 162 -18.27 10.60 -7.82
CA ALA A 162 -18.85 11.26 -9.00
C ALA A 162 -20.36 10.98 -9.12
N ALA A 163 -20.79 9.75 -8.83
CA ALA A 163 -22.21 9.39 -8.84
C ALA A 163 -23.00 10.14 -7.75
N PHE A 164 -22.47 10.28 -6.54
CA PHE A 164 -23.11 11.06 -5.47
C PHE A 164 -23.16 12.55 -5.79
N VAL A 165 -22.05 13.13 -6.28
CA VAL A 165 -22.00 14.53 -6.71
C VAL A 165 -23.03 14.79 -7.80
N ALA A 166 -23.11 13.96 -8.84
CA ALA A 166 -24.07 14.12 -9.92
C ALA A 166 -25.53 14.09 -9.42
N LYS A 167 -25.85 13.21 -8.47
CA LYS A 167 -27.18 13.17 -7.84
C LYS A 167 -27.43 14.40 -6.95
N PHE A 168 -26.41 14.85 -6.24
CA PHE A 168 -26.51 16.01 -5.35
C PHE A 168 -26.73 17.30 -6.13
N GLN A 169 -26.02 17.50 -7.25
CA GLN A 169 -26.23 18.64 -8.15
C GLN A 169 -27.67 18.69 -8.72
N LYS A 170 -28.28 17.52 -8.96
CA LYS A 170 -29.65 17.43 -9.51
C LYS A 170 -30.74 17.65 -8.48
N SER A 171 -30.56 17.12 -7.27
CA SER A 171 -31.64 17.00 -6.29
C SER A 171 -31.51 17.94 -5.10
N GLY A 172 -30.31 18.43 -4.80
CA GLY A 172 -30.05 19.26 -3.61
C GLY A 172 -30.25 18.52 -2.29
N LEU A 173 -30.42 17.20 -2.28
CA LEU A 173 -30.67 16.44 -1.06
C LEU A 173 -29.45 16.45 -0.12
N PHE A 174 -29.67 16.89 1.12
CA PHE A 174 -28.65 16.99 2.15
C PHE A 174 -27.95 15.64 2.44
N ASP A 175 -28.69 14.54 2.43
CA ASP A 175 -28.13 13.20 2.67
C ASP A 175 -27.06 12.80 1.64
N LEU A 176 -27.16 13.34 0.41
CA LEU A 176 -26.12 13.11 -0.60
C LEU A 176 -24.86 13.92 -0.30
N ALA A 177 -24.99 15.14 0.22
CA ALA A 177 -23.85 15.92 0.70
C ALA A 177 -23.13 15.21 1.85
N LYS A 178 -23.91 14.67 2.80
CA LYS A 178 -23.40 13.84 3.90
C LYS A 178 -22.64 12.61 3.36
N SER A 179 -23.23 11.89 2.41
CA SER A 179 -22.61 10.70 1.80
C SER A 179 -21.28 11.04 1.10
N ILE A 180 -21.20 12.17 0.38
CA ILE A 180 -19.95 12.62 -0.26
C ILE A 180 -18.86 12.83 0.79
N ILE A 181 -19.18 13.57 1.85
CA ILE A 181 -18.24 13.88 2.92
C ILE A 181 -17.82 12.64 3.71
N GLU A 182 -18.74 11.72 3.98
CA GLU A 182 -18.42 10.44 4.64
C GLU A 182 -17.43 9.62 3.82
N ILE A 183 -17.59 9.57 2.50
CA ILE A 183 -16.71 8.84 1.60
C ILE A 183 -15.34 9.53 1.50
N ASP A 184 -15.32 10.86 1.40
CA ASP A 184 -14.08 11.65 1.36
C ASP A 184 -13.27 11.47 2.67
N ASN A 185 -13.93 11.56 3.82
CA ASN A 185 -13.32 11.33 5.14
C ASN A 185 -12.82 9.89 5.30
N ALA A 186 -13.64 8.91 4.94
CA ALA A 186 -13.30 7.50 5.08
C ALA A 186 -12.08 7.14 4.23
N LEU A 187 -11.98 7.64 2.99
CA LEU A 187 -10.84 7.38 2.14
C LEU A 187 -9.54 7.94 2.73
N LEU A 188 -9.56 9.19 3.21
CA LEU A 188 -8.37 9.82 3.77
C LEU A 188 -7.86 9.08 5.01
N LEU A 189 -8.78 8.77 5.93
CA LEU A 189 -8.47 8.00 7.14
C LEU A 189 -7.93 6.61 6.81
N GLN A 190 -8.52 5.97 5.79
CA GLN A 190 -8.09 4.65 5.34
C GLN A 190 -6.69 4.69 4.73
N TYR A 191 -6.33 5.70 3.94
CA TYR A 191 -4.97 5.82 3.43
C TYR A 191 -3.94 5.94 4.55
N ALA A 192 -4.21 6.73 5.59
CA ALA A 192 -3.33 6.82 6.75
C ALA A 192 -3.18 5.49 7.50
N ALA A 193 -4.28 4.77 7.68
CA ALA A 193 -4.25 3.44 8.28
C ALA A 193 -3.47 2.43 7.44
N ASP A 194 -3.71 2.41 6.12
CA ASP A 194 -3.07 1.48 5.19
C ASP A 194 -1.55 1.75 5.11
N VAL A 195 -1.10 3.00 5.10
CA VAL A 195 0.34 3.34 5.10
C VAL A 195 1.04 2.79 6.35
N ARG A 196 0.45 2.98 7.53
CA ARG A 196 0.98 2.41 8.78
C ARG A 196 0.98 0.89 8.76
N SER A 197 -0.08 0.27 8.21
CA SER A 197 -0.14 -1.18 8.01
C SER A 197 0.98 -1.67 7.10
N ILE A 198 1.22 -1.00 5.96
CA ILE A 198 2.28 -1.34 5.00
C ILE A 198 3.65 -1.21 5.65
N GLN A 199 3.91 -0.17 6.44
CA GLN A 199 5.17 -0.02 7.19
C GLN A 199 5.41 -1.20 8.13
N SER A 200 4.39 -1.61 8.90
CA SER A 200 4.47 -2.77 9.79
C SER A 200 4.75 -4.06 9.01
N HIS A 201 4.02 -4.31 7.93
CA HIS A 201 4.20 -5.50 7.09
C HIS A 201 5.57 -5.52 6.41
N LEU A 202 6.09 -4.36 6.00
CA LEU A 202 7.41 -4.22 5.42
C LEU A 202 8.51 -4.59 6.42
N ALA A 203 8.38 -4.13 7.68
CA ALA A 203 9.30 -4.51 8.75
C ALA A 203 9.27 -6.03 9.04
N MET A 204 8.08 -6.64 9.07
CA MET A 204 7.93 -8.09 9.25
C MET A 204 8.54 -8.89 8.09
N ALA A 205 8.29 -8.47 6.84
CA ALA A 205 8.86 -9.08 5.66
C ALA A 205 10.39 -8.97 5.67
N SER A 206 10.94 -7.79 6.00
CA SER A 206 12.38 -7.58 6.14
C SER A 206 12.99 -8.51 7.18
N TYR A 207 12.40 -8.60 8.37
CA TYR A 207 12.87 -9.49 9.43
C TYR A 207 12.89 -10.97 8.98
N ALA A 208 11.80 -11.43 8.36
CA ALA A 208 11.70 -12.81 7.88
C ALA A 208 12.75 -13.14 6.82
N LEU A 209 12.98 -12.23 5.86
CA LEU A 209 14.00 -12.39 4.83
C LEU A 209 15.41 -12.43 5.40
N VAL A 210 15.75 -11.50 6.30
CA VAL A 210 17.06 -11.48 6.97
C VAL A 210 17.30 -12.78 7.74
N ARG A 211 16.28 -13.29 8.44
CA ARG A 211 16.36 -14.55 9.17
C ARG A 211 16.58 -15.73 8.24
N LEU A 212 15.84 -15.81 7.13
CA LEU A 212 16.03 -16.85 6.10
C LEU A 212 17.46 -16.85 5.57
N PHE A 213 18.00 -15.70 5.16
CA PHE A 213 19.35 -15.65 4.58
C PHE A 213 20.45 -15.93 5.60
N LYS A 214 20.28 -15.56 6.88
CA LYS A 214 21.20 -15.95 7.95
C LYS A 214 21.25 -17.46 8.14
N ASP A 215 20.09 -18.10 8.16
CA ASP A 215 19.96 -19.55 8.30
C ASP A 215 20.60 -20.27 7.12
N GLN A 216 20.29 -19.85 5.89
CA GLN A 216 20.90 -20.43 4.69
C GLN A 216 22.42 -20.32 4.71
N ARG A 217 22.98 -19.17 5.09
CA ARG A 217 24.44 -18.99 5.21
C ARG A 217 25.05 -19.94 6.24
N ALA A 218 24.41 -20.13 7.39
CA ALA A 218 24.87 -21.06 8.41
C ALA A 218 24.87 -22.50 7.90
N SER A 219 23.76 -22.95 7.29
CA SER A 219 23.62 -24.29 6.73
C SER A 219 24.60 -24.58 5.59
N PHE A 220 24.85 -23.61 4.69
CA PHE A 220 25.86 -23.75 3.64
C PHE A 220 27.29 -23.79 4.20
N SER A 221 27.59 -23.05 5.27
CA SER A 221 28.90 -23.08 5.91
C SER A 221 29.18 -24.40 6.64
N ALA A 222 28.16 -25.04 7.21
CA ALA A 222 28.27 -26.34 7.88
C ALA A 222 28.46 -27.52 6.92
N ARG A 223 28.13 -27.33 5.63
CA ARG A 223 28.26 -28.35 4.56
C ARG A 223 29.60 -28.26 3.80
N ARG A 224 30.45 -27.27 4.10
CA ARG A 224 31.81 -27.12 3.55
C ARG A 224 32.85 -27.56 4.56
#